data_AF-A0A411HET7-F1
#
_entry.id   AF-A0A411HET7-F1
#
_cell.length_a   1.000
_cell.length_b   1.000
_cell.length_c   1.000
_cell.angle_alpha   90.00
_cell.angle_beta   90.00
_cell.angle_gamma   90.00
#
_symmetry.space_group_name_H-M   'P 1'
#
loop_
_entity.id
_entity.type
_entity.pdbx_description
1 polymer ?
#
loop_
_entity_poly.entity_id
_entity_poly.type
_entity_poly.pdbx_seq_one_letter_code
_entity_poly.pdbx_strand_id
1 'polypeptide(L)' 'MRFPSPNQHLRISVSIGGGMCALDQPWANWYSEADAALYDIKARGGDGWLILGSNATINRPSASDSAACVAEQIRP' A
#
# COMPACT_ATOMS: atom_id res chain seq x y z
N MET A 1 32.84 21.81 -19.19
CA MET A 1 31.48 21.41 -19.63
C MET A 1 30.56 21.46 -18.41
N ARG A 2 29.50 22.27 -18.43
CA ARG A 2 28.44 22.28 -17.40
C ARG A 2 27.25 21.54 -18.00
N PHE A 3 26.87 20.43 -17.39
CA PHE A 3 25.64 19.73 -17.77
C PHE A 3 24.45 20.57 -17.30
N PRO A 4 23.41 20.77 -18.13
CA PRO A 4 22.13 21.33 -17.69
C PRO A 4 21.64 20.55 -16.47
N SER A 5 21.05 21.23 -15.47
CA SER A 5 20.64 20.63 -14.20
C SER A 5 19.86 19.33 -14.43
N PRO A 6 20.44 18.15 -14.10
CA PRO A 6 19.96 16.85 -14.58
C PRO A 6 18.56 16.49 -14.06
N ASN A 7 18.04 17.24 -13.09
CA ASN A 7 16.79 16.95 -12.40
C ASN A 7 15.61 17.81 -12.88
N GLN A 8 15.79 18.68 -13.89
CA GLN A 8 14.72 19.60 -14.34
C GLN A 8 13.44 18.88 -14.82
N HIS A 9 13.54 17.62 -15.25
CA HIS A 9 12.40 16.79 -15.66
C HIS A 9 12.23 15.52 -14.82
N LEU A 10 12.95 15.40 -13.71
CA LEU A 10 12.84 14.23 -12.85
C LEU A 10 11.52 14.28 -12.07
N ARG A 11 10.62 13.33 -12.35
CA ARG A 11 9.39 13.14 -11.57
C ARG A 11 9.60 11.96 -10.62
N ILE A 12 9.35 12.19 -9.34
CA ILE A 12 9.44 11.17 -8.28
C ILE A 12 8.03 10.95 -7.73
N SER A 13 7.67 9.69 -7.55
CA SER A 13 6.49 9.28 -6.79
C SER A 13 6.90 8.48 -5.56
N VAL A 14 6.01 8.41 -4.59
CA VAL A 14 6.19 7.64 -3.36
C VAL A 14 5.02 6.69 -3.16
N SER A 15 5.30 5.56 -2.53
CA SER A 15 4.27 4.61 -2.09
C SER A 15 4.28 4.56 -0.57
N ILE A 16 3.10 4.59 0.04
CA ILE A 16 2.95 4.66 1.50
C ILE A 16 2.09 3.49 1.97
N GLY A 17 2.63 2.69 2.88
CA GLY A 17 1.88 1.66 3.61
C GLY A 17 1.71 2.06 5.07
N GLY A 18 0.55 1.75 5.65
CA GLY A 18 0.28 1.99 7.06
C GLY A 18 -0.62 0.93 7.68
N GLY A 19 -0.55 0.82 8.99
CA GLY A 19 -1.40 -0.06 9.80
C GLY A 19 -2.06 0.72 10.94
N MET A 20 -3.28 0.32 11.33
CA MET A 20 -3.93 0.88 12.51
C MET A 20 -3.43 0.18 13.78
N CYS A 21 -2.75 0.91 14.64
CA CYS A 21 -2.16 0.37 15.87
C CYS A 21 -3.25 0.01 16.89
N ALA A 22 -3.57 -1.28 17.01
CA ALA A 22 -4.40 -1.77 18.09
C ALA A 22 -3.60 -1.80 19.40
N LEU A 23 -4.23 -1.36 20.50
CA LEU A 23 -3.59 -1.21 21.82
C LEU A 23 -3.15 -2.54 22.45
N ASP A 24 -3.72 -3.65 22.01
CA ASP A 24 -3.46 -5.01 22.49
C ASP A 24 -2.42 -5.76 21.64
N GLN A 25 -1.86 -5.13 20.61
CA GLN A 25 -0.90 -5.75 19.70
C GLN A 25 0.55 -5.31 20.00
N PRO A 26 1.54 -6.20 19.83
CA PRO A 26 2.94 -5.83 19.93
C PRO A 26 3.33 -4.92 18.77
N TRP A 27 4.29 -4.03 19.02
CA TRP A 27 4.80 -3.07 18.03
C TRP A 27 5.23 -3.73 16.71
N ALA A 28 5.79 -4.94 16.77
CA ALA A 28 6.22 -5.69 15.60
C ALA A 28 5.07 -5.99 14.62
N ASN A 29 3.85 -6.19 15.13
CA ASN A 29 2.67 -6.42 14.29
C ASN A 29 2.26 -5.15 13.55
N TRP A 30 2.33 -3.98 14.19
CA TRP A 30 2.03 -2.70 13.54
C TRP A 30 2.97 -2.41 12.36
N TYR A 31 4.27 -2.65 12.53
CA TYR A 31 5.23 -2.48 11.43
C TYR A 31 5.04 -3.52 10.33
N SER A 32 4.75 -4.76 10.70
CA SER A 32 4.49 -5.83 9.72
C SER A 32 3.25 -5.52 8.87
N GLU A 33 2.19 -4.98 9.46
CA GLU A 33 1.00 -4.53 8.73
C GLU A 33 1.30 -3.34 7.81
N ALA A 34 2.05 -2.35 8.29
CA ALA A 34 2.45 -1.21 7.48
C ALA A 34 3.31 -1.63 6.27
N ASP A 35 4.26 -2.55 6.45
CA ASP A 35 5.08 -3.09 5.38
C ASP A 35 4.25 -3.90 4.38
N ALA A 36 3.33 -4.76 4.85
CA ALA A 36 2.42 -5.50 3.97
C ALA A 36 1.61 -4.54 3.09
N ALA A 37 1.06 -3.47 3.68
CA ALA A 37 0.33 -2.44 2.94
C ALA A 37 1.20 -1.74 1.88
N LEU A 38 2.47 -1.48 2.21
CA LEU A 38 3.43 -0.87 1.30
C LEU A 38 3.76 -1.79 0.12
N TYR A 39 3.99 -3.08 0.39
CA TYR A 39 4.26 -4.08 -0.65
C TYR A 39 3.07 -4.24 -1.59
N ASP A 40 1.85 -4.22 -1.07
CA ASP A 40 0.63 -4.27 -1.88
C ASP A 40 0.52 -3.09 -2.85
N ILE A 41 0.78 -1.86 -2.39
CA ILE A 41 0.78 -0.69 -3.28
C ILE A 41 1.89 -0.78 -4.32
N LYS A 42 3.08 -1.23 -3.93
CA LYS A 42 4.18 -1.44 -4.89
C LYS A 42 3.83 -2.49 -5.94
N ALA A 43 3.14 -3.57 -5.54
CA ALA A 43 2.67 -4.60 -6.46
C ALA A 43 1.60 -4.08 -7.44
N ARG A 44 0.80 -3.07 -7.06
CA ARG A 44 -0.21 -2.43 -7.91
C ARG A 44 0.36 -1.36 -8.87
N GLY A 45 1.67 -1.12 -8.86
CA GLY A 45 2.33 -0.12 -9.72
C GLY A 45 2.89 1.10 -8.97
N GLY A 46 2.74 1.16 -7.65
CA GLY A 46 3.27 2.24 -6.82
C GLY A 46 2.43 3.52 -6.86
N ASP A 47 3.06 4.65 -6.52
CA ASP A 47 2.44 6.00 -6.52
C ASP A 47 1.06 6.07 -5.86
N GLY A 48 0.98 5.62 -4.60
CA GLY A 48 -0.30 5.45 -3.92
C GLY A 48 -0.14 5.14 -2.44
N TRP A 49 -1.26 4.92 -1.77
CA TRP A 49 -1.27 4.63 -0.35
C TRP A 49 -2.30 3.55 0.01
N LEU A 50 -1.99 2.76 1.03
CA LEU A 50 -2.89 1.76 1.61
C LEU A 50 -2.72 1.76 3.13
N ILE A 51 -3.85 1.79 3.83
CA ILE A 51 -3.91 1.63 5.28
C ILE A 51 -4.65 0.33 5.58
N LEU A 52 -3.99 -0.60 6.26
CA LEU A 52 -4.61 -1.80 6.79
C LEU A 52 -5.15 -1.50 8.19
N GLY A 53 -6.45 -1.73 8.39
CA GLY A 53 -7.06 -1.66 9.71
C GLY A 53 -7.05 -3.04 10.35
N SER A 54 -6.54 -3.14 11.58
CA SER A 54 -6.80 -4.26 12.48
C SER A 54 -8.26 -4.21 12.93
N ASN A 55 -9.19 -4.49 12.01
CA ASN A 55 -10.54 -4.79 12.45
C ASN A 55 -10.48 -6.13 13.18
N ALA A 56 -10.68 -6.08 14.50
CA ALA A 56 -11.23 -7.21 15.23
C ALA A 56 -12.42 -7.73 14.40
N THR A 57 -12.22 -8.87 13.74
CA THR A 57 -13.20 -9.53 12.87
C THR A 57 -13.52 -8.85 11.52
N ILE A 58 -12.53 -8.53 10.67
CA ILE A 58 -12.78 -8.55 9.21
C ILE A 58 -12.37 -9.91 8.66
N ASN A 59 -13.36 -10.65 8.15
CA ASN A 59 -13.18 -11.71 7.15
C ASN A 59 -12.12 -11.27 6.14
N ARG A 60 -10.91 -11.84 6.23
CA ARG A 60 -9.94 -11.71 5.14
C ARG A 60 -10.60 -12.32 3.90
N PRO A 61 -10.80 -11.57 2.79
CA PRO A 61 -11.22 -12.19 1.55
C PRO A 61 -10.21 -13.29 1.22
N SER A 62 -10.74 -14.49 0.97
CA SER A 62 -9.95 -15.58 0.36
C SER A 62 -9.30 -15.02 -0.91
N ALA A 63 -8.14 -15.55 -1.31
CA ALA A 63 -7.43 -15.10 -2.52
C ALA A 63 -8.32 -15.08 -3.80
N SER A 64 -9.46 -15.79 -3.79
CA SER A 64 -10.51 -15.74 -4.80
C SER A 64 -11.28 -14.41 -4.87
N ASP A 65 -11.50 -13.75 -3.75
CA ASP A 65 -12.40 -12.60 -3.62
C ASP A 65 -11.67 -11.28 -3.94
N SER A 66 -10.34 -11.23 -3.73
CA SER A 66 -9.49 -10.10 -4.11
C SER A 66 -9.44 -9.88 -5.62
N ALA A 67 -9.53 -10.95 -6.43
CA ALA A 67 -9.61 -10.83 -7.89
C ALA A 67 -10.95 -10.22 -8.35
N ALA A 68 -12.04 -10.46 -7.61
CA ALA A 68 -13.36 -9.91 -7.91
C ALA A 68 -13.45 -8.41 -7.59
N CYS A 69 -12.83 -7.95 -6.49
CA CYS A 69 -12.77 -6.52 -6.16
C CYS A 69 -11.98 -5.70 -7.20
N VAL A 70 -10.92 -6.27 -7.79
CA VAL A 70 -10.14 -5.59 -8.84
C VAL A 70 -10.92 -5.48 -10.14
N ALA A 71 -11.80 -6.46 -10.45
CA ALA A 71 -12.61 -6.43 -11.66
C ALA A 71 -13.78 -5.42 -11.62
N GLU A 72 -14.29 -5.09 -10.43
CA GLU A 72 -15.37 -4.10 -10.27
C GLU A 72 -14.86 -2.66 -10.37
N GLN A 73 -13.59 -2.41 -10.03
CA GLN A 73 -13.00 -1.06 -10.01
C GLN A 73 -12.47 -0.59 -11.38
N ILE A 74 -12.59 -1.43 -12.43
CA ILE A 74 -12.16 -1.16 -13.82
C ILE A 74 -13.37 -1.15 -14.78
N ARG A 75 -14.60 -0.91 -14.28
CA ARG A 75 -15.74 -0.57 -15.15
C ARG A 75 -15.82 0.96 -15.33
N PRO A 76 -16.09 1.46 -16.55
CA PRO A 76 -16.07 2.89 -16.86
C PRO A 76 -17.11 3.69 -16.09
#